data_AF-A0AAD9C939-F1
#
_entry.id   AF-A0AAD9C939-F1
#
_cell.length_a   1.000
_cell.length_b   1.000
_cell.length_c   1.000
_cell.angle_alpha   90.00
_cell.angle_beta   90.00
_cell.angle_gamma   90.00
#
_symmetry.space_group_name_H-M   'P 1'
#
loop_
_entity.id
_entity.type
_entity.pdbx_description
1 polymer ?
#
loop_
_entity_poly.entity_id
_entity_poly.type
_entity_poly.pdbx_seq_one_letter_code
_entity_poly.pdbx_strand_id
1 'polypeptide(L)'
;MVITLQAMEKKGLTLGFFPFIVAKMTAEAILRLVNDPVLPFYPLDIALDVQNKLKDKSVVTQSMLSTASSLRDHAAFFQSETMRPANDPKERDPSHVRMLNDVLRDLEKSFILPQTPPGVY
;
A
#
# COMPACT_ATOMS: atom_id res chain seq x y z
N MET A 1 -11.01 1.93 19.73
CA MET A 1 -9.61 1.46 19.89
C MET A 1 -8.65 2.62 20.16
N VAL A 2 -8.53 3.62 19.27
CA VAL A 2 -7.66 4.81 19.50
C VAL A 2 -8.04 5.58 20.77
N ILE A 3 -9.34 5.85 20.97
CA ILE A 3 -9.87 6.48 22.19
C ILE A 3 -9.55 5.63 23.43
N THR A 4 -9.57 4.31 23.30
CA THR A 4 -9.28 3.36 24.38
C THR A 4 -7.79 3.40 24.76
N LEU A 5 -6.88 3.48 23.78
CA LEU A 5 -5.43 3.60 24.01
C LEU A 5 -5.06 4.95 24.63
N GLN A 6 -5.63 6.06 24.15
CA GLN A 6 -5.47 7.38 24.79
C GLN A 6 -6.04 7.40 26.22
N ALA A 7 -7.13 6.68 26.46
CA ALA A 7 -7.70 6.54 27.81
C ALA A 7 -6.82 5.65 28.73
N MET A 8 -6.13 4.64 28.19
CA MET A 8 -5.17 3.84 28.97
C MET A 8 -3.91 4.64 29.33
N GLU A 9 -3.39 5.45 28.40
CA GLU A 9 -2.31 6.42 28.63
C GLU A 9 -2.69 7.42 29.74
N LYS A 10 -3.87 8.03 29.64
CA LYS A 10 -4.39 8.97 30.66
C LYS A 10 -4.65 8.32 32.03
N LYS A 11 -4.87 7.00 32.08
CA LYS A 11 -5.17 6.25 33.32
C LYS A 11 -3.95 5.57 33.95
N GLY A 12 -2.75 5.73 33.39
CA GLY A 12 -1.54 5.10 33.92
C GLY A 12 -1.55 3.57 33.85
N LEU A 13 -2.41 2.97 33.02
CA LEU A 13 -2.42 1.52 32.79
C LEU A 13 -1.36 1.22 31.72
N THR A 14 -0.15 0.87 32.17
CA THR A 14 0.99 0.72 31.28
C THR A 14 1.00 -0.67 30.63
N LEU A 15 0.67 -0.72 29.34
CA LEU A 15 1.43 -1.61 28.46
C LEU A 15 2.90 -1.16 28.56
N GLY A 16 3.87 -2.08 28.62
CA GLY A 16 5.28 -1.69 28.54
C GLY A 16 5.52 -0.78 27.32
N PHE A 17 6.54 0.11 27.37
CA PHE A 17 6.78 1.12 26.32
C PHE A 17 6.71 0.53 24.90
N PHE A 18 7.33 -0.63 24.69
CA PHE A 18 7.34 -1.29 23.38
C PHE A 18 5.95 -1.78 22.93
N PRO A 19 5.22 -2.63 23.69
CA PRO A 19 3.84 -2.97 23.37
C PRO A 19 2.93 -1.76 23.10
N PHE A 20 3.07 -0.67 23.87
CA PHE A 20 2.25 0.53 23.70
C PHE A 20 2.47 1.19 22.34
N ILE A 21 3.74 1.36 21.92
CA ILE A 21 4.08 1.92 20.61
C ILE A 21 3.53 1.04 19.48
N VAL A 22 3.66 -0.28 19.58
CA VAL A 22 3.08 -1.21 18.60
C VAL A 22 1.56 -1.02 18.51
N ALA A 23 0.86 -1.05 19.65
CA ALA A 23 -0.59 -0.88 19.68
C ALA A 23 -1.05 0.46 19.08
N LYS A 24 -0.32 1.55 19.38
CA LYS A 24 -0.59 2.88 18.83
C LYS A 24 -0.41 2.91 17.31
N MET A 25 0.73 2.45 16.80
CA MET A 25 1.04 2.44 15.37
C MET A 25 0.04 1.58 14.59
N THR A 26 -0.31 0.41 15.12
CA THR A 26 -1.34 -0.46 14.52
C THR A 26 -2.70 0.21 14.49
N ALA A 27 -3.11 0.88 15.58
CA ALA A 27 -4.39 1.57 15.64
C ALA A 27 -4.46 2.74 14.65
N GLU A 28 -3.37 3.50 14.50
CA GLU A 28 -3.26 4.59 13.51
C GLU A 28 -3.35 4.06 12.08
N ALA A 29 -2.66 2.95 11.77
CA ALA A 29 -2.73 2.31 10.46
C ALA A 29 -4.16 1.84 10.12
N ILE A 30 -4.85 1.18 11.07
CA ILE A 30 -6.25 0.76 10.89
C ILE A 30 -7.17 1.96 10.72
N LEU A 31 -6.97 3.01 11.52
CA LEU A 31 -7.80 4.21 11.44
C LEU A 31 -7.70 4.85 10.05
N ARG A 32 -6.49 4.96 9.51
CA ARG A 32 -6.26 5.45 8.14
C ARG A 32 -6.91 4.54 7.10
N LEU A 33 -6.75 3.23 7.22
CA LEU A 33 -7.35 2.27 6.29
C LEU A 33 -8.89 2.38 6.23
N VAL A 34 -9.55 2.68 7.36
CA VAL A 34 -11.02 2.74 7.44
C VAL A 34 -11.59 4.12 7.13
N ASN A 35 -10.84 5.19 7.41
CA ASN A 35 -11.36 6.57 7.30
C ASN A 35 -10.77 7.37 6.14
N ASP A 36 -9.60 6.99 5.63
CA ASP A 36 -9.03 7.67 4.47
C ASP A 36 -9.94 7.39 3.26
N PRO A 37 -10.35 8.43 2.52
CA PRO A 37 -11.28 8.29 1.39
C PRO A 37 -10.68 7.45 0.27
N VAL A 38 -9.36 7.52 0.11
CA VAL A 38 -8.56 6.69 -0.80
C VAL A 38 -7.72 5.76 0.05
N LEU A 39 -7.65 4.48 -0.30
CA LEU A 39 -6.83 3.50 0.43
C LEU A 39 -5.37 3.97 0.48
N PRO A 40 -4.69 3.89 1.65
CA PRO A 40 -3.34 4.42 1.84
C PRO A 40 -2.25 3.47 1.28
N PHE A 41 -2.44 3.00 0.05
CA PHE A 41 -1.49 2.16 -0.68
C PHE A 41 -0.78 2.99 -1.77
N TYR A 42 0.52 2.77 -1.93
CA TYR A 42 1.38 3.53 -2.82
C TYR A 42 1.95 2.62 -3.91
N PRO A 43 1.33 2.54 -5.11
CA PRO A 43 1.77 1.64 -6.17
C PRO A 43 3.22 1.86 -6.62
N LEU A 44 3.71 3.10 -6.55
CA LEU A 44 5.08 3.43 -6.92
C LEU A 44 6.11 2.76 -6.01
N ASP A 45 5.83 2.61 -4.71
CA ASP A 45 6.74 1.96 -3.76
C ASP A 45 6.95 0.49 -4.13
N ILE A 46 5.87 -0.19 -4.55
CA ILE A 46 5.92 -1.58 -5.03
C ILE A 46 6.74 -1.67 -6.32
N ALA A 47 6.51 -0.76 -7.27
CA ALA A 47 7.25 -0.75 -8.52
C ALA A 47 8.75 -0.50 -8.32
N LEU A 48 9.11 0.39 -7.40
CA LEU A 48 10.50 0.65 -7.02
C LEU A 48 11.14 -0.57 -6.33
N ASP A 49 10.40 -1.24 -5.45
CA ASP A 49 10.86 -2.48 -4.81
C ASP A 49 11.10 -3.60 -5.85
N VAL A 50 10.19 -3.78 -6.81
CA VAL A 50 10.36 -4.71 -7.93
C VAL A 50 11.64 -4.38 -8.72
N GLN A 51 11.86 -3.11 -9.08
CA GLN A 51 13.08 -2.71 -9.78
C GLN A 51 14.34 -2.99 -8.97
N ASN A 52 14.33 -2.66 -7.68
CA ASN A 52 15.48 -2.89 -6.79
C ASN A 52 15.78 -4.38 -6.65
N LYS A 53 14.77 -5.23 -6.54
CA LYS A 53 14.92 -6.70 -6.50
C LYS A 53 15.44 -7.31 -7.79
N LEU A 54 15.45 -6.58 -8.91
CA LEU A 54 16.03 -7.04 -10.18
C LEU A 54 17.48 -6.58 -10.37
N LYS A 55 17.92 -5.54 -9.64
CA LYS A 55 19.35 -5.17 -9.59
C LYS A 55 20.11 -6.34 -8.97
N ASP A 56 21.24 -6.71 -9.56
CA ASP A 56 22.18 -7.73 -9.05
C ASP A 56 21.78 -9.21 -9.22
N LYS A 57 20.75 -9.52 -10.02
CA LYS A 57 20.38 -10.90 -10.34
C LYS A 57 20.95 -11.34 -11.68
N SER A 58 21.80 -12.38 -11.66
CA SER A 58 22.46 -12.95 -12.86
C SER A 58 21.50 -13.54 -13.91
N VAL A 59 20.25 -13.82 -13.52
CA VAL A 59 19.21 -14.45 -14.37
C VAL A 59 18.26 -13.40 -14.99
N VAL A 60 18.52 -12.11 -14.81
CA VAL A 60 17.63 -11.04 -15.29
C VAL A 60 17.82 -10.81 -16.79
N THR A 61 16.71 -10.90 -17.53
CA THR A 61 16.67 -10.61 -18.95
C THR A 61 16.37 -9.13 -19.20
N GLN A 62 16.75 -8.62 -20.38
CA GLN A 62 16.44 -7.24 -20.77
C GLN A 62 14.93 -6.97 -20.84
N SER A 63 14.12 -7.98 -21.20
CA SER A 63 12.67 -7.86 -21.21
C SER A 63 12.12 -7.65 -19.80
N MET A 64 12.61 -8.38 -18.79
CA MET A 64 12.20 -8.19 -17.39
C MET A 64 12.55 -6.79 -16.88
N LEU A 65 13.73 -6.26 -17.23
CA LEU A 65 14.11 -4.88 -16.88
C LEU A 65 13.19 -3.86 -17.56
N SER A 66 12.87 -4.07 -18.84
CA SER A 66 11.94 -3.20 -19.56
C SER A 66 10.55 -3.23 -18.96
N THR A 67 10.02 -4.41 -18.62
CA THR A 67 8.72 -4.55 -17.95
C THR A 67 8.71 -3.87 -16.58
N ALA A 68 9.78 -4.01 -15.80
CA ALA A 68 9.90 -3.33 -14.50
C ALA A 68 10.02 -1.81 -14.64
N SER A 69 10.68 -1.31 -15.70
CA SER A 69 10.66 0.12 -16.04
C SER A 69 9.25 0.60 -16.34
N SER A 70 8.54 -0.09 -17.24
CA SER A 70 7.17 0.24 -17.57
C SER A 70 6.27 0.21 -16.34
N LEU A 71 6.40 -0.79 -15.45
CA LEU A 71 5.61 -0.85 -14.22
C LEU A 71 5.79 0.41 -13.36
N ARG A 72 7.02 0.90 -13.20
CA ARG A 72 7.30 2.15 -12.47
C ARG A 72 6.67 3.36 -13.16
N ASP A 73 6.81 3.47 -14.48
CA ASP A 73 6.29 4.62 -15.21
C ASP A 73 4.75 4.69 -15.10
N HIS A 74 4.07 3.55 -15.24
CA HIS A 74 2.63 3.47 -15.04
C HIS A 74 2.21 3.74 -13.59
N ALA A 75 2.95 3.22 -12.61
CA ALA A 75 2.66 3.47 -11.20
C ALA A 75 2.85 4.96 -10.82
N ALA A 76 3.89 5.61 -11.34
CA ALA A 76 4.13 7.03 -11.15
C ALA A 76 3.01 7.89 -11.75
N PHE A 77 2.62 7.58 -13.00
CA PHE A 77 1.52 8.26 -13.67
C PHE A 77 0.18 8.06 -12.93
N PHE A 78 -0.12 6.83 -12.53
CA PHE A 78 -1.34 6.53 -11.78
C PHE A 78 -1.41 7.32 -10.48
N GLN A 79 -0.29 7.42 -9.76
CA GLN A 79 -0.23 8.18 -8.52
C GLN A 79 -0.33 9.71 -8.71
N SER A 80 0.28 10.26 -9.76
CA SER A 80 0.28 11.71 -10.00
C SER A 80 -1.02 12.21 -10.64
N GLU A 81 -1.60 11.44 -11.55
CA GLU A 81 -2.76 11.86 -12.35
C GLU A 81 -4.06 11.22 -11.87
N THR A 82 -4.08 9.90 -11.70
CA THR A 82 -5.32 9.17 -11.39
C THR A 82 -5.73 9.30 -9.92
N MET A 83 -4.75 9.22 -9.00
CA MET A 83 -5.02 9.33 -7.56
C MET A 83 -5.22 10.77 -7.08
N ARG A 84 -4.63 11.76 -7.75
CA ARG A 84 -4.63 13.16 -7.30
C ARG A 84 -6.04 13.74 -7.11
N PRO A 85 -6.99 13.63 -8.07
CA PRO A 85 -8.33 14.19 -7.91
C PRO A 85 -9.10 13.57 -6.73
N ALA A 86 -8.86 12.28 -6.45
CA ALA A 86 -9.48 11.59 -5.32
C ALA A 86 -8.94 12.08 -3.96
N ASN A 87 -7.74 12.66 -3.92
CA ASN A 87 -7.13 13.22 -2.73
C ASN A 87 -7.61 14.66 -2.43
N ASP A 88 -8.07 15.43 -3.41
CA ASP A 88 -8.64 16.78 -3.18
C ASP A 88 -10.14 16.69 -2.84
N PRO A 89 -10.57 17.12 -1.63
CA PRO A 89 -11.99 17.13 -1.25
C PRO A 89 -12.91 17.90 -2.20
N LYS A 90 -12.40 18.87 -2.97
CA LYS A 90 -13.16 19.68 -3.92
C LYS A 90 -13.36 19.01 -5.27
N GLU A 91 -12.44 18.14 -5.68
CA GLU A 91 -12.46 17.44 -6.97
C GLU A 91 -12.96 16.00 -6.84
N ARG A 92 -13.11 15.51 -5.61
CA ARG A 92 -13.48 14.13 -5.29
C ARG A 92 -14.89 13.79 -5.73
N ASP A 93 -14.97 12.86 -6.69
CA ASP A 93 -16.21 12.16 -7.04
C ASP A 93 -16.30 10.78 -6.34
N PRO A 94 -17.41 10.43 -5.65
CA PRO A 94 -17.54 9.16 -4.95
C PRO A 94 -17.42 7.92 -5.83
N SER A 95 -17.87 7.96 -7.09
CA SER A 95 -17.80 6.81 -8.00
C SER A 95 -16.35 6.58 -8.46
N HIS A 96 -15.63 7.65 -8.76
CA HIS A 96 -14.21 7.61 -9.09
C HIS A 96 -13.37 7.09 -7.92
N VAL A 97 -13.62 7.58 -6.69
CA VAL A 97 -12.95 7.07 -5.48
C VAL A 97 -13.18 5.58 -5.28
N ARG A 98 -14.42 5.11 -5.51
CA ARG A 98 -14.73 3.69 -5.38
C ARG A 98 -13.96 2.85 -6.39
N MET A 99 -13.95 3.25 -7.65
CA MET A 99 -13.19 2.59 -8.70
C MET A 99 -11.69 2.55 -8.37
N LEU A 100 -11.14 3.66 -7.88
CA LEU A 100 -9.75 3.75 -7.45
C LEU A 100 -9.45 2.78 -6.30
N ASN A 101 -10.33 2.73 -5.29
CA ASN A 101 -10.16 1.84 -4.15
C ASN A 101 -10.29 0.36 -4.54
N ASP A 102 -11.14 0.02 -5.51
CA ASP A 102 -11.21 -1.35 -6.02
C ASP A 102 -9.89 -1.78 -6.68
N VAL A 103 -9.26 -0.89 -7.46
CA VAL A 103 -7.93 -1.13 -8.04
C VAL A 103 -6.85 -1.26 -6.96
N LEU A 104 -6.81 -0.31 -6.01
CA LEU A 104 -5.79 -0.29 -4.94
C LEU A 104 -5.91 -1.50 -4.02
N ARG A 105 -7.14 -1.94 -3.70
CA ARG A 105 -7.42 -3.11 -2.87
C ARG A 105 -6.92 -4.41 -3.51
N ASP A 106 -7.03 -4.51 -4.83
CA ASP A 106 -6.67 -5.72 -5.59
C ASP A 106 -5.25 -5.67 -6.19
N LEU A 107 -4.50 -4.58 -5.93
CA LEU A 107 -3.15 -4.40 -6.44
C LEU A 107 -2.23 -5.59 -6.15
N GLU A 108 -2.18 -6.06 -4.89
CA GLU A 108 -1.34 -7.19 -4.50
C GLU A 108 -1.73 -8.50 -5.21
N LYS A 109 -3.03 -8.68 -5.51
CA LYS A 109 -3.52 -9.89 -6.21
C LYS A 109 -2.96 -9.99 -7.63
N SER A 110 -2.55 -8.85 -8.22
CA SER A 110 -1.96 -8.79 -9.55
C SER A 110 -0.59 -9.48 -9.63
N PHE A 111 0.05 -9.73 -8.47
CA PHE A 111 1.35 -10.41 -8.37
C PHE A 111 1.22 -11.89 -8.03
N ILE A 112 0.00 -12.41 -7.85
CA ILE A 112 -0.23 -13.83 -7.56
C ILE A 112 -0.19 -14.62 -8.88
N LEU A 113 0.70 -15.61 -8.97
CA LEU A 113 0.73 -16.54 -10.11
C LEU A 113 -0.42 -17.56 -9.96
N PRO A 114 -1.40 -17.61 -10.90
CA PRO A 114 -2.56 -18.47 -10.78
C PRO A 114 -2.26 -19.98 -10.87
N GLN A 115 -1.07 -20.34 -11.36
CA GLN A 115 -0.58 -21.71 -11.42
C GLN A 115 0.85 -21.72 -10.87
N THR A 116 1.00 -22.16 -9.62
CA THR A 116 2.33 -22.39 -9.04
C THR A 116 2.92 -23.66 -9.69
N PRO A 117 4.16 -23.63 -10.19
CA PRO A 117 4.81 -24.84 -10.70
C PRO A 117 4.81 -25.92 -9.60
N PRO A 118 4.53 -27.20 -9.93
CA PRO A 118 4.61 -28.28 -8.96
C PRO A 118 5.99 -28.28 -8.28
N GLY A 119 6.02 -28.29 -6.94
CA GLY A 119 7.27 -28.40 -6.17
C GLY A 119 7.88 -27.09 -5.67
N VAL A 120 7.22 -25.95 -5.84
CA VAL A 120 7.59 -24.69 -5.15
C VAL A 120 6.54 -24.42 -4.05
N TYR A 121 6.86 -24.82 -2.82
CA TYR A 121 6.11 -24.52 -1.59
C TYR A 121 6.92 -23.59 -0.68
#